data_AF-A0A933L3D4-F1
#
_entry.id   AF-A0A933L3D4-F1
#
_cell.length_a   1.000
_cell.length_b   1.000
_cell.length_c   1.000
_cell.angle_alpha   90.00
_cell.angle_beta   90.00
_cell.angle_gamma   90.00
#
_symmetry.space_group_name_H-M   'P 1'
#
loop_
_entity.id
_entity.type
_entity.pdbx_description
1 polymer ?
#
loop_
_entity_poly.entity_id
_entity_poly.type
_entity_poly.pdbx_seq_one_letter_code
_entity_poly.pdbx_strand_id
1 'polypeptide(L)' 'MTKTEGEQEALRRWRQLPLDQRSRFEDAEAYAVRLDLELDFPTVTSRRRLIAAWLMRDLIATRAAAAEATRAA' A
#
# COMPACT_ATOMS: atom_id res chain seq x y z
N MET A 1 16.94 5.12 -1.64
CA MET A 1 16.47 3.72 -1.70
C MET A 1 16.29 3.32 -3.16
N THR A 2 16.31 2.03 -3.49
CA THR A 2 15.86 1.53 -4.80
C THR A 2 14.34 1.52 -4.88
N LYS A 3 13.76 1.39 -6.08
CA LYS A 3 12.30 1.25 -6.25
C LYS A 3 11.75 0.03 -5.50
N THR A 4 12.48 -1.09 -5.53
CA THR A 4 12.09 -2.32 -4.84
C THR A 4 12.11 -2.14 -3.31
N GLU A 5 13.14 -1.49 -2.77
CA GLU A 5 13.21 -1.15 -1.35
C GLU A 5 12.07 -0.19 -0.95
N GLY A 6 11.76 0.78 -1.81
CA GLY A 6 10.64 1.70 -1.61
C GLY A 6 9.29 0.99 -1.56
N GLU A 7 9.05 0.02 -2.45
CA GLU A 7 7.83 -0.80 -2.44
C GLU A 7 7.72 -1.63 -1.17
N GLN A 8 8.79 -2.31 -0.78
CA GLN A 8 8.83 -3.13 0.44
C GLN A 8 8.56 -2.29 1.69
N GLU A 9 9.20 -1.13 1.79
CA GLU A 9 9.03 -0.24 2.94
C GLU A 9 7.64 0.40 2.99
N ALA A 10 7.09 0.81 1.84
CA ALA A 10 5.73 1.34 1.74
C ALA A 10 4.70 0.30 2.23
N LEU A 11 4.80 -0.94 1.75
CA LEU A 11 3.92 -2.04 2.15
C LEU A 11 4.10 -2.42 3.62
N ARG A 12 5.34 -2.41 4.12
CA ARG A 12 5.63 -2.66 5.55
C ARG A 12 4.92 -1.63 6.43
N ARG A 13 5.08 -0.34 6.13
CA ARG A 13 4.42 0.76 6.91
C ARG A 13 2.90 0.71 6.78
N TRP A 14 2.39 0.45 5.58
CA TRP A 14 0.95 0.32 5.33
C TRP A 14 0.30 -0.77 6.19
N ARG A 15 0.89 -1.96 6.24
CA ARG A 15 0.36 -3.09 7.03
C ARG A 15 0.46 -2.88 8.54
N GLN A 16 1.27 -1.92 8.99
CA GLN A 16 1.34 -1.52 10.40
C GLN A 16 0.21 -0.58 10.81
N LEU A 17 -0.54 -0.02 9.87
CA LEU A 17 -1.70 0.79 10.20
C LEU A 17 -2.85 -0.06 10.78
N PRO A 18 -3.64 0.53 11.69
CA PRO A 18 -4.93 -0.03 12.11
C PRO A 18 -5.82 -0.36 10.90
N LEU A 19 -6.59 -1.45 10.99
CA LEU A 19 -7.41 -1.95 9.87
C LEU A 19 -8.39 -0.90 9.34
N ASP A 20 -9.02 -0.12 10.22
CA ASP A 20 -9.93 0.97 9.88
C ASP A 20 -9.24 2.06 9.04
N GLN A 21 -7.94 2.27 9.23
CA GLN A 21 -7.12 3.24 8.48
C GLN A 21 -6.45 2.65 7.23
N ARG A 22 -6.67 1.37 6.94
CA ARG A 22 -6.12 0.69 5.75
C ARG A 22 -7.13 -0.18 5.02
N SER A 23 -8.41 0.17 5.15
CA SER A 23 -9.51 -0.67 4.66
C SER A 23 -10.07 -0.22 3.32
N ARG A 24 -9.85 1.04 2.91
CA ARG A 24 -10.44 1.63 1.69
C ARG A 24 -9.38 2.14 0.71
N PHE A 25 -9.77 2.35 -0.54
CA PHE A 25 -8.86 2.87 -1.56
C PHE A 25 -8.47 4.32 -1.30
N GLU A 26 -9.37 5.11 -0.71
CA GLU A 26 -9.13 6.48 -0.27
C GLU A 26 -8.06 6.54 0.82
N ASP A 27 -8.01 5.54 1.70
CA ASP A 27 -6.99 5.45 2.75
C ASP A 27 -5.60 5.21 2.13
N ALA A 28 -5.54 4.38 1.07
CA ALA A 28 -4.31 4.12 0.32
C ALA A 28 -3.81 5.39 -0.41
N GLU A 29 -4.69 6.14 -1.08
CA GLU A 29 -4.37 7.43 -1.70
C GLU A 29 -3.85 8.44 -0.66
N ALA A 30 -4.57 8.59 0.45
CA ALA A 30 -4.21 9.52 1.51
C ALA A 30 -2.84 9.18 2.13
N TYR A 31 -2.59 7.90 2.39
CA TYR A 31 -1.31 7.46 2.95
C TYR A 31 -0.16 7.58 1.95
N ALA A 32 -0.42 7.39 0.66
CA ALA A 32 0.58 7.58 -0.39
C ALA A 32 1.10 9.02 -0.46
N VAL A 33 0.27 10.03 -0.15
CA VAL A 33 0.72 11.44 -0.03
C VAL A 33 1.80 11.59 1.04
N ARG A 34 1.60 10.95 2.20
CA ARG A 34 2.59 10.98 3.30
C ARG A 34 3.87 10.25 2.92
N LEU A 35 3.75 9.05 2.35
CA LEU A 35 4.89 8.24 1.95
C LEU A 35 5.71 8.86 0.79
N ASP A 36 5.09 9.65 -0.08
CA ASP A 36 5.78 10.36 -1.16
C ASP A 36 6.86 11.32 -0.63
N LEU A 37 6.59 11.94 0.53
CA LEU A 37 7.50 12.85 1.22
C LEU A 37 8.57 12.10 2.04
N GLU A 38 8.25 10.91 2.55
CA GLU A 38 9.11 10.15 3.44
C GLU A 38 10.02 9.14 2.74
N LEU A 39 9.59 8.61 1.59
CA LEU A 39 10.32 7.61 0.83
C LEU A 39 10.98 8.26 -0.38
N ASP A 40 12.31 8.19 -0.43
CA ASP A 40 13.07 8.71 -1.56
C ASP A 40 13.71 7.59 -2.37
N PHE A 41 13.21 7.43 -3.59
CA PHE A 41 13.72 6.51 -4.59
C PHE A 41 13.54 7.08 -6.01
N PRO A 42 14.44 6.72 -6.94
CA PRO A 42 14.37 7.18 -8.32
C PRO A 42 13.20 6.53 -9.06
N THR A 43 12.44 7.34 -9.79
CA THR A 43 11.37 6.88 -10.67
C THR A 43 11.12 7.91 -11.78
N VAL A 44 10.72 7.44 -12.96
CA VAL A 44 10.35 8.28 -14.11
C VAL A 44 8.89 8.73 -14.08
N THR A 45 8.09 8.18 -13.16
CA THR A 45 6.67 8.50 -13.00
C THR A 45 6.41 9.21 -11.67
N SER A 46 5.18 9.65 -11.43
CA SER A 46 4.77 10.17 -10.12
C SER A 46 4.96 9.08 -9.05
N ARG A 47 5.86 9.36 -8.10
CA ARG A 47 6.14 8.47 -6.97
C ARG A 47 4.91 8.25 -6.11
N ARG A 48 4.18 9.30 -5.75
CA ARG A 48 2.84 9.21 -5.12
C ARG A 48 1.90 8.21 -5.80
N ARG A 49 1.68 8.34 -7.12
CA ARG A 49 0.78 7.43 -7.87
C ARG A 49 1.27 5.99 -7.85
N LEU A 50 2.57 5.81 -7.95
CA LEU A 50 3.20 4.49 -7.89
C LEU A 50 3.01 3.85 -6.51
N ILE A 51 3.22 4.61 -5.43
CA ILE A 51 2.97 4.15 -4.06
C ILE A 51 1.49 3.79 -3.88
N ALA A 52 0.56 4.66 -4.27
CA ALA A 52 -0.87 4.39 -4.17
C ALA A 52 -1.26 3.08 -4.86
N ALA A 53 -0.76 2.85 -6.08
CA ALA A 53 -0.99 1.60 -6.81
C ALA A 53 -0.46 0.37 -6.07
N TRP A 54 0.68 0.46 -5.38
CA TRP A 54 1.19 -0.63 -4.55
C TRP A 54 0.26 -0.96 -3.39
N LEU A 55 -0.17 0.07 -2.65
CA LEU A 55 -1.05 -0.09 -1.49
C LEU A 55 -2.44 -0.63 -1.87
N MET A 56 -3.01 -0.17 -2.99
CA MET A 56 -4.28 -0.68 -3.49
C MET A 56 -4.20 -2.16 -3.90
N ARG A 57 -3.11 -2.59 -4.54
CA ARG A 57 -2.90 -4.02 -4.88
C ARG A 57 -2.83 -4.88 -3.62
N ASP A 58 -2.15 -4.41 -2.57
CA ASP A 58 -2.10 -5.10 -1.28
C ASP A 58 -3.47 -5.20 -0.62
N LEU A 59 -4.27 -4.13 -0.67
CA LEU A 59 -5.64 -4.12 -0.15
C LEU A 59 -6.52 -5.15 -0.88
N ILE A 60 -6.44 -5.21 -2.21
CA ILE A 60 -7.20 -6.18 -3.02
C ILE A 60 -6.79 -7.62 -2.66
N ALA A 61 -5.49 -7.89 -2.58
CA ALA A 61 -4.96 -9.20 -2.21
C ALA A 61 -5.41 -9.62 -0.80
N THR A 62 -5.38 -8.70 0.16
CA THR A 62 -5.82 -8.95 1.54
C THR A 62 -7.32 -9.26 1.61
N ARG A 63 -8.14 -8.51 0.87
CA ARG A 63 -9.59 -8.75 0.79
C ARG A 63 -9.92 -10.10 0.15
N ALA A 64 -9.20 -10.46 -0.92
CA ALA A 64 -9.38 -11.76 -1.58
C ALA A 64 -9.03 -12.91 -0.62
N ALA A 65 -7.92 -12.80 0.11
CA ALA A 65 -7.52 -13.81 1.11
C ALA A 65 -8.55 -13.94 2.24
N ALA A 66 -9.09 -12.82 2.74
CA ALA A 66 -10.13 -12.84 3.77
C ALA A 66 -11.44 -13.49 3.29
N ALA A 67 -11.84 -13.21 2.04
CA ALA A 67 -13.01 -13.82 1.43
C ALA A 67 -12.83 -15.35 1.28
N GLU A 68 -11.65 -15.81 0.88
CA GLU A 68 -11.36 -17.24 0.75
C GLU A 68 -11.33 -17.95 2.10
N ALA A 69 -10.71 -17.36 3.11
CA ALA A 69 -10.71 -17.91 4.48
C ALA A 69 -12.14 -18.06 5.05
N THR A 70 -13.04 -17.14 4.71
CA THR A 70 -14.45 -17.21 5.12
C THR A 70 -15.21 -18.33 4.41
N ARG A 71 -14.85 -18.68 3.18
CA ARG A 71 -15.49 -19.79 2.43
C ARG A 71 -15.02 -21.17 2.87
N ALA A 72 -13.80 -21.27 3.38
CA ALA A 72 -13.18 -22.52 3.81
C ALA A 72 -13.52 -22.92 5.26
N ALA A 73 -14.16 -22.04 6.03
CA ALA A 73 -14.59 -22.25 7.41
C ALA A 73 -16.05 -22.71 7.49
#